data_AF-A0A2A5GJP3-F1
#
_entry.id   AF-A0A2A5GJP3-F1
#
_cell.length_a   1.000
_cell.length_b   1.000
_cell.length_c   1.000
_cell.angle_alpha   90.00
_cell.angle_beta   90.00
_cell.angle_gamma   90.00
#
_symmetry.space_group_name_H-M   'P 1'
#
loop_
_entity.id
_entity.type
_entity.pdbx_description
1 polymer ?
#
loop_
_entity_poly.entity_id
_entity_poly.type
_entity_poly.pdbx_seq_one_letter_code
_entity_poly.pdbx_strand_id
1 'polypeptide(L)' 'MVIDNVTNQILEGNKSIIGIMVESNINAGNQKITPNLDDLKYGVSITDACIDWETTVKSLRDMREKLKDVITKR' A
#
# COMPACT_ATOMS: atom_id res chain seq x y z
N MET A 1 -0.19 -5.40 8.62
CA MET A 1 0.23 -5.52 7.20
C MET A 1 1.74 -5.44 7.09
N VAL A 2 2.35 -5.71 5.93
CA VAL A 2 3.81 -5.54 5.73
C VAL A 2 4.25 -4.10 6.00
N ILE A 3 3.42 -3.11 5.61
CA ILE A 3 3.64 -1.68 5.91
C ILE A 3 3.81 -1.43 7.41
N ASP A 4 2.99 -2.05 8.26
CA ASP A 4 3.11 -1.91 9.72
C ASP A 4 4.41 -2.48 10.25
N ASN A 5 4.86 -3.63 9.71
CA ASN A 5 6.10 -4.24 10.13
C ASN A 5 7.31 -3.35 9.77
N VAL A 6 7.33 -2.82 8.54
CA VAL A 6 8.36 -1.86 8.11
C VAL A 6 8.31 -0.59 8.98
N THR A 7 7.12 -0.10 9.30
CA THR A 7 6.94 1.03 10.21
C THR A 7 7.57 0.75 11.57
N ASN A 8 7.32 -0.42 12.15
CA ASN A 8 7.89 -0.81 13.44
C ASN A 8 9.41 -0.94 13.38
N GLN A 9 9.99 -1.49 12.31
CA GLN A 9 11.45 -1.52 12.16
C GLN A 9 12.07 -0.11 12.17
N ILE A 10 11.42 0.86 11.53
CA ILE A 10 11.87 2.26 11.56
C ILE A 10 11.74 2.83 12.98
N LEU A 11 10.64 2.54 13.70
CA LEU A 11 10.44 2.96 15.09
C LEU A 11 11.49 2.37 16.04
N GLU A 12 11.89 1.13 15.81
CA GLU A 12 12.93 0.41 16.56
C GLU A 12 14.36 0.88 16.23
N GLY A 13 14.50 1.90 15.38
CA GLY A 13 15.77 2.57 15.12
C GLY A 13 16.53 2.07 13.91
N ASN A 14 15.96 1.17 13.09
CA ASN A 14 16.55 0.84 11.79
C ASN A 14 16.63 2.12 10.96
N LYS A 15 17.84 2.55 10.55
CA LYS A 15 18.07 3.76 9.74
C LYS A 15 18.24 3.50 8.24
N SER A 16 18.34 2.24 7.82
CA SER A 16 18.67 1.85 6.44
C SER A 16 17.47 1.80 5.50
N ILE A 17 16.24 1.74 6.05
CA ILE A 17 15.01 1.74 5.25
C ILE A 17 14.70 3.18 4.80
N ILE A 18 14.76 3.40 3.49
CA ILE A 18 14.52 4.72 2.86
C ILE A 18 13.14 4.84 2.20
N GLY A 19 12.42 3.74 2.00
CA GLY A 19 11.13 3.75 1.35
C GLY A 19 10.48 2.37 1.27
N ILE A 20 9.23 2.35 0.81
CA ILE A 20 8.44 1.16 0.53
C ILE A 20 7.74 1.30 -0.82
N MET A 21 7.40 0.18 -1.44
CA MET A 21 6.56 0.10 -2.63
C MET A 21 5.26 -0.63 -2.26
N VAL A 22 4.12 -0.14 -2.75
CA VAL A 22 2.80 -0.69 -2.45
C VAL A 22 1.99 -0.76 -3.74
N GLU A 23 1.48 -1.95 -4.05
CA GLU A 23 0.54 -2.15 -5.16
C GLU A 23 -0.89 -1.86 -4.69
N SER A 24 -1.47 -0.79 -5.21
CA SER A 24 -2.81 -0.33 -4.86
C SER A 24 -3.58 0.03 -6.13
N ASN A 25 -4.90 -0.15 -6.07
CA ASN A 25 -5.82 0.29 -7.10
C ASN A 25 -7.11 0.80 -6.43
N ILE A 26 -8.07 1.28 -7.21
CA ILE A 26 -9.35 1.78 -6.68
C ILE A 26 -10.05 0.67 -5.89
N ASN A 27 -10.13 -0.53 -6.46
CA ASN A 27 -10.75 -1.71 -5.86
C ASN A 27 -9.70 -2.81 -5.62
N ALA A 28 -9.92 -3.62 -4.59
CA ALA A 28 -9.00 -4.68 -4.19
C ALA A 28 -9.00 -5.87 -5.16
N GLY A 29 -7.93 -6.66 -5.08
CA GLY A 29 -7.77 -7.91 -5.81
C GLY A 29 -7.29 -7.71 -7.24
N ASN A 30 -7.57 -8.71 -8.09
CA ASN A 30 -7.33 -8.68 -9.51
C ASN A 30 -8.46 -9.37 -10.29
N GLN A 31 -8.41 -9.25 -11.61
CA GLN A 31 -9.31 -9.88 -12.56
C GLN A 31 -8.54 -10.39 -13.79
N LYS A 32 -9.13 -11.33 -14.53
CA LYS A 32 -8.58 -11.80 -15.81
C LYS A 32 -9.14 -10.97 -16.95
N ILE A 33 -8.34 -10.82 -18.02
CA ILE A 33 -8.83 -10.25 -19.28
C ILE A 33 -9.87 -11.19 -19.88
N THR A 34 -11.04 -10.66 -20.18
CA THR A 34 -12.14 -11.34 -20.85
C THR A 34 -12.15 -11.02 -22.35
N PRO A 35 -12.80 -11.84 -23.20
CA PRO A 35 -12.93 -11.55 -24.63
C PRO A 35 -13.66 -10.24 -24.93
N ASN A 36 -14.65 -9.88 -24.09
CA ASN A 36 -15.31 -8.59 -24.12
C ASN A 36 -14.72 -7.67 -23.04
N LEU A 37 -14.11 -6.55 -23.43
CA LEU A 37 -13.46 -5.62 -22.49
C LEU A 37 -14.47 -4.84 -21.64
N ASP A 38 -15.72 -4.72 -22.08
CA ASP A 38 -16.77 -4.05 -21.31
C ASP A 38 -17.17 -4.82 -20.04
N ASP A 39 -16.79 -6.10 -19.94
CA ASP A 39 -17.03 -6.94 -18.75
C ASP A 39 -16.00 -6.66 -17.63
N LEU A 40 -14.95 -5.88 -17.92
CA LEU A 40 -13.91 -5.57 -16.94
C LEU A 40 -14.46 -4.64 -15.85
N LYS A 41 -14.24 -5.05 -14.60
CA LYS A 41 -14.58 -4.22 -13.45
C LYS A 41 -13.64 -3.02 -13.41
N TYR A 42 -14.21 -1.83 -13.43
CA TYR A 42 -13.45 -0.60 -13.32
C TYR A 42 -12.60 -0.57 -12.03
N GLY A 43 -11.34 -0.17 -12.14
CA GLY A 43 -10.46 0.01 -11.00
C GLY A 43 -9.98 -1.27 -10.30
N VAL A 44 -10.12 -2.45 -10.94
CA VAL A 44 -9.55 -3.72 -10.45
C VAL A 44 -8.37 -4.11 -11.35
N SER A 45 -7.23 -4.46 -10.75
CA SER A 45 -6.01 -4.83 -11.48
C SER A 45 -6.22 -6.02 -12.43
N ILE A 46 -5.60 -6.00 -13.61
CA ILE A 46 -5.58 -7.14 -14.55
C ILE A 46 -4.30 -8.01 -14.41
N THR A 47 -3.38 -7.61 -13.53
CA THR A 47 -2.12 -8.29 -13.26
C THR A 47 -2.12 -8.83 -11.82
N ASP A 48 -1.28 -8.29 -10.96
CA ASP A 48 -1.16 -8.67 -9.56
C ASP A 48 -2.26 -8.04 -8.71
N ALA A 49 -2.62 -8.72 -7.63
CA ALA A 49 -3.69 -8.30 -6.75
C ALA A 49 -3.28 -7.08 -5.92
N CYS A 50 -4.08 -6.02 -6.00
CA CYS A 50 -3.83 -4.77 -5.26
C CYS A 50 -4.69 -4.68 -4.00
N ILE A 51 -4.27 -3.86 -3.04
CA ILE A 51 -5.19 -3.35 -2.01
C ILE A 51 -6.09 -2.25 -2.59
N ASP A 52 -7.27 -2.04 -1.98
CA ASP A 52 -8.18 -0.96 -2.36
C ASP A 52 -7.73 0.42 -1.88
N TRP A 53 -8.47 1.43 -2.32
CA TRP A 53 -8.21 2.82 -1.98
C TRP A 53 -8.33 3.11 -0.49
N GLU A 54 -9.38 2.61 0.17
CA GLU A 54 -9.63 2.81 1.60
C GLU A 54 -8.48 2.24 2.44
N THR A 55 -8.03 1.02 2.12
CA THR A 55 -6.90 0.38 2.78
C THR A 55 -5.60 1.14 2.52
N THR A 56 -5.42 1.69 1.31
CA THR A 56 -4.26 2.52 0.96
C THR A 56 -4.19 3.78 1.81
N VAL A 57 -5.29 4.54 1.85
CA VAL A 57 -5.38 5.77 2.65
C VAL A 57 -5.16 5.48 4.12
N LYS A 58 -5.82 4.44 4.66
CA LYS A 58 -5.66 4.04 6.06
C LYS A 58 -4.19 3.69 6.36
N SER A 59 -3.58 2.83 5.54
CA SER A 59 -2.21 2.37 5.75
C SER A 59 -1.19 3.51 5.73
N LEU A 60 -1.30 4.44 4.77
CA LEU A 60 -0.39 5.59 4.67
C LEU A 60 -0.59 6.59 5.81
N ARG A 61 -1.83 6.82 6.24
CA ARG A 61 -2.12 7.70 7.38
C ARG A 61 -1.64 7.09 8.70
N ASP A 62 -1.88 5.82 8.93
CA ASP A 62 -1.40 5.13 10.14
C ASP A 62 0.13 5.12 10.22
N MET A 63 0.81 4.86 9.09
CA MET A 63 2.27 4.95 9.00
C MET A 63 2.78 6.37 9.30
N ARG A 64 2.13 7.39 8.72
CA ARG A 64 2.45 8.80 9.00
C ARG A 64 2.30 9.13 10.48
N GLU A 65 1.17 8.77 11.10
CA GLU A 65 0.91 9.11 12.51
C GLU A 65 1.96 8.50 13.45
N LYS A 66 2.44 7.29 13.13
CA LYS A 66 3.53 6.65 13.88
C LYS A 66 4.89 7.31 13.64
N LEU A 67 5.20 7.71 12.41
CA LEU A 67 6.56 8.10 12.01
C LEU A 67 6.84 9.60 11.99
N LYS A 68 5.82 10.46 12.03
CA LYS A 68 5.97 11.92 11.83
C LYS A 68 7.03 12.56 12.74
N ASP A 69 7.14 12.13 14.00
CA ASP A 69 8.10 12.69 14.98
C ASP A 69 9.44 11.96 15.03
N VAL A 70 9.52 10.79 14.37
CA VAL A 70 10.71 9.92 14.33
C VAL A 70 11.56 10.25 13.11
N ILE A 71 10.93 10.40 11.94
CA ILE A 71 11.63 10.68 10.68
C ILE A 71 12.33 12.05 10.72
N THR A 72 11.74 13.06 11.37
CA THR A 72 12.33 14.40 11.45
C THR A 72 13.60 14.47 12.30
N LYS A 73 13.87 13.45 13.12
CA LYS A 73 15.03 13.37 14.03
C LYS A 73 16.13 12.43 13.53
N ARG A 74 15.96 11.85 12.34
CA ARG A 74 16.75 10.71 11.86
C ARG A 74 18.13 11.10 11.37
#